data_AF-A0AAW2KTI1-F1
#
_entry.id   AF-A0AAW2KTI1-F1
#
_cell.length_a   1.000
_cell.length_b   1.000
_cell.length_c   1.000
_cell.angle_alpha   90.00
_cell.angle_beta   90.00
_cell.angle_gamma   90.00
#
_symmetry.space_group_name_H-M   'P 1'
#
loop_
_entity.id
_entity.type
_entity.pdbx_description
1 polymer ?
#
loop_
_entity_poly.entity_id
_entity_poly.type
_entity_poly.pdbx_seq_one_letter_code
_entity_poly.pdbx_strand_id
1 'polypeptide(L)'
;MEHSERGFLPMRHRVKLSKKQSPKTDEELKRMLDIPYASAVDSIQYTAQCTRPNIAYALSVTSRYQACAREVHWTIVKSILKCLRRTKDVFLVNGGGELILEGFSDASFQSDDDDAKSQSGFISKLNGGVVAWKSSKQETIVDSTT
;
A
#
# COMPACT_ATOMS: atom_id res chain seq x y z
N MET A 1 18.33 0.55 -6.98
CA MET A 1 17.42 -0.13 -6.02
C MET A 1 18.14 -1.30 -5.33
N GLU A 2 19.36 -1.11 -4.81
CA GLU A 2 20.25 -2.23 -4.44
C GLU A 2 20.35 -2.55 -2.94
N HIS A 3 19.62 -1.82 -2.08
CA HIS A 3 19.70 -2.02 -0.61
C HIS A 3 18.33 -2.17 0.08
N SER A 4 17.35 -2.81 -0.58
CA SER A 4 16.09 -3.15 0.10
C SER A 4 16.29 -4.41 0.95
N GLU A 5 16.72 -4.22 2.21
CA GLU A 5 16.88 -5.32 3.13
C GLU A 5 15.54 -6.04 3.41
N ARG A 6 15.62 -7.37 3.56
CA ARG A 6 14.48 -8.26 3.81
C ARG A 6 13.81 -7.92 5.15
N GLY A 7 12.86 -6.99 5.13
CA GLY A 7 12.08 -6.60 6.31
C GLY A 7 11.46 -5.22 6.29
N PHE A 8 11.85 -4.37 5.33
CA PHE A 8 11.37 -3.00 5.13
C PHE A 8 10.17 -2.89 4.16
N LEU A 9 9.83 -3.98 3.48
CA LEU A 9 8.70 -4.02 2.57
C LEU A 9 7.45 -4.54 3.29
N PRO A 10 6.37 -3.74 3.37
CA PRO A 10 5.13 -4.15 4.02
C PRO A 10 4.41 -5.28 3.28
N MET A 11 4.65 -5.40 1.97
CA MET A 11 4.06 -6.40 1.09
C MET A 11 5.14 -6.90 0.13
N ARG A 12 5.21 -8.22 -0.10
CA ARG A 12 6.11 -8.80 -1.10
C ARG A 12 5.55 -8.56 -2.50
N HIS A 13 6.44 -8.36 -3.46
CA HIS A 13 6.08 -8.39 -4.87
C HIS A 13 5.44 -9.76 -5.19
N ARG A 14 4.28 -9.77 -5.87
CA ARG A 14 3.43 -10.94 -6.21
C ARG A 14 2.45 -11.46 -5.14
N VAL A 15 2.19 -10.75 -4.05
CA VAL A 15 1.05 -11.09 -3.19
C VAL A 15 -0.25 -10.70 -3.89
N LYS A 16 -0.96 -11.70 -4.41
CA LYS A 16 -2.25 -11.55 -5.07
C LYS A 16 -3.38 -11.66 -4.05
N LEU A 17 -4.16 -10.60 -3.92
CA LEU A 17 -5.38 -10.56 -3.11
C LEU A 17 -6.58 -10.57 -4.04
N SER A 18 -7.63 -11.26 -3.61
CA SER A 18 -8.88 -11.31 -4.37
C SER A 18 -10.09 -11.46 -3.45
N LYS A 19 -11.19 -10.85 -3.85
CA LYS A 19 -12.54 -11.08 -3.32
C LYS A 19 -12.96 -12.55 -3.40
N LYS A 20 -12.32 -13.40 -4.20
CA LYS A 20 -12.62 -14.85 -4.25
C LYS A 20 -12.08 -15.65 -3.07
N GLN A 21 -11.17 -15.09 -2.26
CA GLN A 21 -10.62 -15.74 -1.06
C GLN A 21 -11.60 -15.73 0.14
N SER A 22 -12.90 -15.92 -0.11
CA SER A 22 -13.99 -15.76 0.87
C SER A 22 -13.86 -16.71 2.07
N PRO A 23 -14.24 -16.28 3.29
CA PRO A 23 -14.40 -17.20 4.39
C PRO A 23 -15.47 -18.21 3.98
N LYS A 24 -15.16 -19.50 4.13
CA LYS A 24 -16.07 -20.58 3.73
C LYS A 24 -16.97 -20.99 4.89
N THR A 25 -16.74 -20.46 6.09
CA THR A 25 -17.36 -20.90 7.34
C THR A 25 -17.82 -19.71 8.19
N ASP A 26 -18.95 -19.89 8.89
CA ASP A 26 -19.52 -18.89 9.81
C ASP A 26 -18.58 -18.55 10.98
N GLU A 27 -17.70 -19.46 11.35
CA GLU A 27 -16.70 -19.24 12.40
C GLU A 27 -15.65 -18.21 11.99
N GLU A 28 -15.15 -18.28 10.75
CA GLU A 28 -14.21 -17.29 10.22
C GLU A 28 -14.86 -15.91 10.13
N LEU A 29 -16.14 -15.84 9.74
CA LEU A 29 -16.91 -14.60 9.70
C LEU A 29 -17.00 -13.97 11.09
N LYS A 30 -17.37 -14.74 12.11
CA LYS A 30 -17.43 -14.27 13.51
C LYS A 30 -16.07 -13.79 14.02
N ARG A 31 -14.99 -14.50 13.70
CA ARG A 31 -13.62 -14.07 14.06
C ARG A 31 -13.23 -12.75 13.41
N MET A 32 -13.61 -12.52 12.14
CA MET A 32 -13.30 -11.28 11.44
C MET A 32 -14.13 -10.08 11.94
N LEU A 33 -15.35 -10.30 12.41
CA LEU A 33 -16.20 -9.24 12.95
C LEU A 33 -15.62 -8.58 14.21
N ASP A 34 -14.85 -9.33 15.01
CA ASP A 34 -14.19 -8.82 16.22
C ASP A 34 -12.91 -8.02 15.91
N ILE A 35 -12.40 -8.10 14.68
CA ILE A 35 -11.15 -7.45 14.30
C ILE A 35 -11.44 -6.03 13.82
N PRO A 36 -10.78 -5.00 14.38
CA PRO A 36 -10.99 -3.60 13.99
C PRO A 36 -10.26 -3.26 12.68
N TYR A 37 -10.62 -3.94 11.59
CA TYR A 37 -9.93 -3.82 10.30
C TYR A 37 -10.01 -2.39 9.72
N ALA A 38 -11.21 -1.82 9.65
CA ALA A 38 -11.41 -0.47 9.10
C ALA A 38 -10.62 0.58 9.88
N SER A 39 -10.74 0.57 11.21
CA SER A 39 -10.01 1.47 12.10
C SER A 39 -8.48 1.35 11.95
N ALA A 40 -7.96 0.12 11.81
CA ALA A 40 -6.54 -0.10 11.58
C ALA A 40 -6.09 0.47 10.21
N VAL A 41 -6.86 0.24 9.16
CA VAL A 41 -6.56 0.78 7.82
C VAL A 41 -6.59 2.30 7.81
N ASP A 42 -7.57 2.93 8.47
CA ASP A 42 -7.68 4.39 8.53
C ASP A 42 -6.49 5.01 9.30
N SER A 43 -6.06 4.37 10.39
CA SER A 43 -4.87 4.79 11.16
C SER A 43 -3.58 4.66 10.35
N ILE A 44 -3.45 3.59 9.57
CA ILE A 44 -2.34 3.38 8.64
C ILE A 44 -2.36 4.41 7.52
N GLN A 45 -3.55 4.78 7.05
CA GLN A 45 -3.73 5.77 5.99
C GLN A 45 -3.23 7.16 6.38
N TYR A 46 -3.44 7.57 7.62
CA TYR A 46 -2.83 8.81 8.14
C TYR A 46 -1.30 8.73 8.10
N THR A 47 -0.73 7.65 8.63
CA THR A 47 0.72 7.43 8.67
C THR A 47 1.35 7.40 7.27
N ALA A 48 0.68 6.76 6.32
CA ALA A 48 1.13 6.64 4.94
C ALA A 48 1.18 8.00 4.23
N GLN A 49 0.18 8.86 4.44
CA GLN A 49 0.10 10.18 3.80
C GLN A 49 1.10 11.18 4.38
N CYS A 50 1.34 11.13 5.70
CA CYS A 50 2.16 12.15 6.35
C CYS A 50 3.66 11.84 6.33
N THR A 51 4.06 10.57 6.50
CA THR A 51 5.46 10.25 6.83
C THR A 51 6.04 9.02 6.15
N ARG A 52 5.21 8.12 5.60
CA ARG A 52 5.66 6.78 5.16
C ARG A 52 5.25 6.46 3.72
N PRO A 53 5.98 6.96 2.71
CA PRO A 53 5.73 6.61 1.31
C PRO A 53 5.86 5.11 1.02
N ASN A 54 6.74 4.40 1.74
CA ASN A 54 7.01 2.98 1.52
C ASN A 54 5.81 2.05 1.77
N ILE A 55 4.77 2.52 2.49
CA ILE A 55 3.55 1.74 2.75
C ILE A 55 2.37 2.08 1.84
N ALA A 56 2.49 3.09 0.98
CA ALA A 56 1.39 3.60 0.17
C ALA A 56 0.76 2.53 -0.74
N TYR A 57 1.59 1.70 -1.39
CA TYR A 57 1.11 0.61 -2.23
C TYR A 57 0.34 -0.45 -1.44
N ALA A 58 0.92 -0.95 -0.34
CA ALA A 58 0.30 -1.97 0.48
C ALA A 58 -1.03 -1.48 1.07
N LEU A 59 -1.07 -0.22 1.52
CA LEU A 59 -2.29 0.43 1.99
C LEU A 59 -3.37 0.45 0.90
N SER A 60 -3.05 0.94 -0.30
CA SER A 60 -3.99 1.03 -1.43
C SER A 60 -4.58 -0.33 -1.83
N VAL A 61 -3.83 -1.40 -1.65
CA VAL A 61 -4.34 -2.77 -1.88
C VAL A 61 -5.26 -3.20 -0.73
N THR A 62 -4.85 -3.00 0.53
CA THR A 62 -5.65 -3.41 1.70
C THR A 62 -6.94 -2.62 1.90
N SER A 63 -6.98 -1.33 1.51
CA SER A 63 -8.15 -0.47 1.71
C SER A 63 -9.36 -0.91 0.88
N ARG A 64 -9.14 -1.62 -0.23
CA ARG A 64 -10.21 -2.16 -1.11
C ARG A 64 -11.12 -3.16 -0.40
N TYR A 65 -10.62 -3.78 0.67
CA TYR A 65 -11.29 -4.85 1.39
C TYR A 65 -11.85 -4.41 2.74
N GLN A 66 -12.00 -3.10 3.01
CA GLN A 66 -12.56 -2.61 4.27
C GLN A 66 -13.96 -3.18 4.58
N ALA A 67 -14.82 -3.30 3.56
CA ALA A 67 -16.17 -3.86 3.72
C ALA A 67 -16.21 -5.40 3.79
N CYS A 68 -15.13 -6.08 3.36
CA CYS A 68 -15.07 -7.54 3.25
C CYS A 68 -13.69 -8.07 3.67
N ALA A 69 -13.25 -7.66 4.86
CA ALA A 69 -11.96 -8.03 5.42
C ALA A 69 -11.90 -9.53 5.76
N ARG A 70 -10.72 -10.13 5.63
CA ARG A 70 -10.49 -11.57 5.82
C ARG A 70 -9.14 -11.82 6.47
N GLU A 71 -8.88 -13.05 6.92
CA GLU A 71 -7.63 -13.40 7.61
C GLU A 71 -6.38 -13.09 6.75
N VAL A 72 -6.45 -13.34 5.44
CA VAL A 72 -5.36 -13.01 4.51
C VAL A 72 -5.13 -11.49 4.44
N HIS A 73 -6.20 -10.70 4.34
CA HIS A 73 -6.12 -9.23 4.34
C HIS A 73 -5.55 -8.72 5.67
N TRP A 74 -6.00 -9.30 6.79
CA TRP A 74 -5.52 -8.94 8.13
C TRP A 74 -4.05 -9.28 8.33
N THR A 75 -3.57 -10.39 7.77
CA THR A 75 -2.16 -10.77 7.80
C THR A 75 -1.28 -9.71 7.12
N ILE A 76 -1.78 -9.10 6.03
CA ILE A 76 -1.07 -8.01 5.35
C ILE A 76 -1.11 -6.74 6.19
N VAL A 77 -2.25 -6.39 6.80
CA VAL A 77 -2.32 -5.25 7.73
C VAL A 77 -1.33 -5.42 8.89
N LYS A 78 -1.24 -6.62 9.48
CA LYS A 78 -0.20 -6.95 10.48
C LYS A 78 1.21 -6.78 9.93
N SER A 79 1.45 -7.14 8.67
CA SER A 79 2.75 -6.94 8.02
C SER A 79 3.08 -5.45 7.85
N ILE A 80 2.10 -4.61 7.49
CA ILE A 80 2.26 -3.15 7.43
C ILE A 80 2.61 -2.60 8.82
N LEU A 81 1.86 -2.99 9.87
CA LEU A 81 2.14 -2.56 11.24
C LEU A 81 3.53 -3.02 11.72
N LYS A 82 3.92 -4.25 11.37
CA LYS A 82 5.26 -4.77 11.67
C LYS A 82 6.36 -3.99 10.95
N CYS A 83 6.11 -3.59 9.70
CA CYS A 83 7.00 -2.71 8.95
C CYS A 83 7.13 -1.35 9.64
N LEU A 84 6.02 -0.69 9.97
CA LEU A 84 6.01 0.58 10.67
C LEU A 84 6.80 0.53 11.99
N ARG A 85 6.63 -0.55 12.76
CA ARG A 85 7.38 -0.76 13.99
C ARG A 85 8.89 -0.90 13.77
N ARG A 86 9.30 -1.60 12.70
CA ARG A 86 10.71 -1.79 12.35
C ARG A 86 11.36 -0.52 11.83
N THR A 87 10.59 0.31 11.13
CA THR A 87 11.07 1.55 10.52
C THR A 87 10.80 2.77 11.38
N LYS A 88 10.40 2.62 12.64
CA LYS A 88 9.97 3.73 13.51
C LYS A 88 11.01 4.86 13.59
N ASP A 89 12.29 4.51 13.52
CA ASP A 89 13.43 5.44 13.64
C ASP A 89 13.89 6.00 12.27
N VAL A 90 13.30 5.56 11.16
CA VAL A 90 13.57 6.11 9.82
C VAL A 90 12.70 7.35 9.62
N PHE A 91 13.23 8.44 9.07
CA PHE A 91 12.50 9.69 8.86
C PHE A 91 12.69 10.22 7.43
N LEU A 92 11.75 11.06 6.98
CA LEU A 92 11.90 11.82 5.75
C LEU A 92 12.88 12.96 6.01
N VAL A 93 13.91 13.02 5.19
CA VAL A 93 14.88 14.12 5.22
C VAL A 93 14.52 15.06 4.09
N ASN A 94 14.21 16.31 4.43
CA ASN A 94 14.16 17.36 3.42
C ASN A 94 15.57 17.56 2.89
N GLY A 95 15.75 17.50 1.57
CA GLY A 95 17.08 17.72 1.04
C GLY A 95 17.41 19.22 1.03
N GLY A 96 18.68 19.53 1.29
CA GLY A 96 19.22 20.87 1.19
C GLY A 96 19.76 21.13 -0.20
N GLY A 97 19.68 22.38 -0.69
CA GLY A 97 20.24 22.77 -1.98
C GLY A 97 19.32 23.68 -2.81
N GLU A 98 19.61 23.72 -4.11
CA GLU A 98 18.87 24.47 -5.12
C GLU A 98 17.44 23.93 -5.29
N LEU A 99 16.50 24.81 -5.67
CA LEU A 99 15.08 24.49 -5.81
C LEU A 99 14.81 23.59 -7.03
N ILE A 100 14.97 22.29 -6.88
CA ILE A 100 14.80 21.30 -7.96
C ILE A 100 13.61 20.39 -7.63
N LEU A 101 12.64 20.35 -8.55
CA LEU A 101 11.48 19.45 -8.49
C LEU A 101 11.71 18.25 -9.40
N GLU A 102 11.73 17.05 -8.83
CA GLU A 102 11.84 15.79 -9.56
C GLU A 102 10.57 14.95 -9.36
N GLY A 103 10.06 14.36 -10.44
CA GLY A 103 8.87 13.51 -10.40
C GLY A 103 9.16 12.13 -10.99
N PHE A 104 8.71 11.10 -10.29
CA PHE A 104 8.75 9.71 -10.74
C PHE A 104 7.33 9.18 -10.78
N SER A 105 6.95 8.52 -11.87
CA SER A 105 5.68 7.81 -11.99
C SER A 105 5.91 6.38 -12.45
N ASP A 106 5.04 5.47 -12.00
CA ASP A 106 5.04 4.08 -12.39
C ASP A 106 3.60 3.55 -12.47
N ALA A 107 3.37 2.58 -13.34
CA ALA A 107 2.09 1.92 -13.46
C ALA A 107 2.25 0.42 -13.72
N SER A 108 1.41 -0.38 -13.06
CA SER A 108 1.32 -1.82 -13.25
C SER A 108 0.00 -2.16 -13.98
N PHE A 109 0.12 -2.76 -15.16
CA PHE A 109 -1.01 -3.16 -15.99
C PHE A 109 -1.80 -4.32 -15.37
N GLN A 110 -3.13 -4.23 -15.37
CA GLN A 110 -4.06 -5.29 -14.92
C GLN A 110 -3.64 -5.97 -13.60
N SER A 111 -3.16 -5.17 -12.66
CA SER A 111 -2.57 -5.66 -11.41
C SER A 111 -3.59 -6.16 -10.38
N ASP A 112 -4.87 -5.81 -10.55
CA ASP A 112 -5.96 -6.28 -9.70
C ASP A 112 -6.61 -7.54 -10.28
N ASP A 113 -6.55 -8.66 -9.55
CA ASP A 113 -7.13 -9.93 -9.99
C ASP A 113 -8.68 -9.94 -9.95
N ASP A 114 -9.31 -8.97 -9.29
CA ASP A 114 -10.77 -8.91 -9.17
C ASP A 114 -11.45 -8.21 -10.35
N ASP A 115 -10.84 -7.16 -10.91
CA ASP A 115 -11.44 -6.38 -12.01
C ASP A 115 -10.45 -5.95 -13.10
N ALA A 116 -9.24 -6.52 -13.11
CA ALA A 116 -8.19 -6.25 -14.09
C ALA A 116 -7.80 -4.75 -14.18
N LYS A 117 -8.09 -3.94 -13.16
CA LYS A 117 -7.69 -2.55 -13.17
C LYS A 117 -6.20 -2.40 -12.84
N SER A 118 -5.58 -1.44 -13.49
CA SER A 118 -4.18 -1.10 -13.30
C SER A 118 -3.96 -0.38 -11.97
N GLN A 119 -2.74 -0.48 -11.45
CA GLN A 119 -2.26 0.33 -10.33
C GLN A 119 -1.35 1.43 -10.88
N SER A 120 -1.51 2.66 -10.40
CA SER A 120 -0.57 3.74 -10.68
C SER A 120 -0.03 4.34 -9.39
N GLY A 121 1.20 4.82 -9.44
CA GLY A 121 1.80 5.55 -8.35
C GLY A 121 2.75 6.63 -8.84
N PHE A 122 3.01 7.59 -7.96
CA PHE A 122 4.02 8.61 -8.17
C PHE A 122 4.75 8.94 -6.88
N ILE A 123 5.96 9.47 -7.02
CA ILE A 123 6.76 10.08 -5.96
C ILE A 123 7.35 11.37 -6.52
N SER A 124 7.11 12.48 -5.84
CA SER A 124 7.71 13.78 -6.14
C SER A 124 8.71 14.16 -5.06
N LYS A 125 9.88 14.63 -5.48
CA LYS A 125 10.94 15.12 -4.62
C LYS A 125 11.16 16.61 -4.85
N LEU A 126 11.39 17.33 -3.77
CA LEU A 126 11.86 18.71 -3.78
C LEU A 126 13.21 18.75 -3.10
N ASN A 127 14.21 19.28 -3.79
CA ASN A 127 15.58 19.44 -3.30
C ASN A 127 16.22 18.12 -2.84
N GLY A 128 15.79 16.98 -3.40
CA GLY A 128 16.21 15.63 -2.98
C GLY A 128 15.39 15.00 -1.85
N GLY A 129 14.53 15.77 -1.17
CA GLY A 129 13.58 15.27 -0.16
C GLY A 129 12.24 14.89 -0.78
N VAL A 130 11.62 13.79 -0.34
CA VAL A 130 10.30 13.38 -0.84
C VAL A 130 9.20 14.26 -0.24
N VAL A 131 8.39 14.90 -1.08
CA VAL A 131 7.34 15.86 -0.65
C VAL A 131 5.92 15.43 -0.98
N ALA A 132 5.74 14.60 -2.00
CA ALA A 132 4.42 14.08 -2.36
C ALA A 132 4.55 12.66 -2.92
N TRP A 133 3.56 11.83 -2.65
CA TRP A 133 3.51 10.47 -3.18
C TRP A 133 2.08 9.95 -3.16
N LYS A 134 1.80 8.98 -4.02
CA LYS A 134 0.53 8.24 -4.03
C LYS A 134 0.73 6.89 -4.67
N SER A 135 -0.08 5.92 -4.24
CA SER A 135 -0.34 4.71 -5.00
C SER A 135 -1.85 4.49 -5.00
N SER A 136 -2.45 4.30 -6.16
CA SER A 136 -3.90 4.19 -6.31
C SER A 136 -4.24 3.22 -7.42
N LYS A 137 -5.37 2.54 -7.23
CA LYS A 137 -6.05 1.83 -8.31
C LYS A 137 -6.57 2.85 -9.32
N GLN A 138 -6.43 2.56 -10.61
CA GLN A 138 -7.06 3.35 -11.67
C GLN A 138 -8.58 3.10 -11.68
N GLU A 139 -9.37 4.10 -12.09
CA GLU A 139 -10.82 3.98 -12.16
C GLU A 139 -11.29 3.21 -13.40
N THR A 140 -10.57 3.37 -14.51
CA THR A 140 -10.89 2.81 -15.82
C THR A 140 -9.99 1.64 -16.15
N ILE A 141 -10.53 0.65 -16.86
CA ILE A 141 -9.75 -0.42 -17.49
C ILE A 141 -9.24 0.12 -18.82
N VAL A 142 -7.92 0.12 -19.02
CA VAL A 142 -7.29 0.53 -20.27
C VAL A 142 -6.69 -0.72 -20.88
N ASP A 143 -7.10 -1.10 -22.09
CA ASP A 143 -6.61 -2.30 -22.79
C ASP A 143 -5.48 -1.98 -23.79
N SER A 144 -4.97 -0.76 -23.78
CA SER A 144 -3.91 -0.28 -24.68
C SER A 144 -2.56 -0.24 -23.96
N THR A 145 -1.56 -0.87 -24.56
CA THR A 145 -0.14 -0.72 -24.21
C THR A 145 0.53 0.24 -25.19
N THR A 146 1.39 1.14 -24.69
CA THR A 146 2.28 1.98 -25.53
C THR A 146 3.62 1.28 -25.76
#